data_AF-A0A7S0GLW0-F1
#
_entry.id   AF-A0A7S0GLW0-F1
#
_cell.length_a   1.000
_cell.length_b   1.000
_cell.length_c   1.000
_cell.angle_alpha   90.00
_cell.angle_beta   90.00
_cell.angle_gamma   90.00
#
_symmetry.space_group_name_H-M   'P 1'
#
loop_
_entity.id
_entity.type
_entity.pdbx_description
1 polymer ?
#
loop_
_entity_poly.entity_id
_entity_poly.type
_entity_poly.pdbx_seq_one_letter_code
_entity_poly.pdbx_strand_id
1 'polypeptide(L)'
;GIFIALSLQNKGHKVCVLEGGELRGREQEWNISMNEMEELMELGVLTQQDIDEAVTTEFPGCRSGFKNKEAPTTGGYFENGIGYEVVTPNVLNLGVSPDYLIRSVGERFQKLGGIVLENTRLKGVVVSERVGAALDIGEAAKPIT
;
A
#
# COMPACT_ATOMS: atom_id res chain seq x y z
N GLY A 1 5.36 -0.80 -0.01
CA GLY A 1 6.65 -1.47 0.28
C GLY A 1 6.52 -2.43 1.47
N ILE A 2 6.27 -1.89 2.66
CA ILE A 2 6.33 -2.66 3.92
C ILE A 2 5.36 -3.87 4.00
N PHE A 3 4.16 -3.77 3.43
CA PHE A 3 3.21 -4.88 3.35
C PHE A 3 3.76 -6.08 2.54
N ILE A 4 4.38 -5.79 1.39
CA ILE A 4 5.04 -6.81 0.56
C ILE A 4 6.22 -7.41 1.32
N ALA A 5 7.01 -6.56 2.00
CA ALA A 5 8.17 -7.01 2.75
C ALA A 5 7.79 -7.99 3.86
N LEU A 6 6.73 -7.70 4.62
CA LEU A 6 6.19 -8.61 5.63
C LEU A 6 5.65 -9.90 5.00
N SER A 7 4.89 -9.82 3.89
CA SER A 7 4.40 -11.01 3.21
C SER A 7 5.54 -11.94 2.73
N LEU A 8 6.62 -11.37 2.19
CA LEU A 8 7.82 -12.12 1.81
C LEU A 8 8.53 -12.72 3.03
N GLN A 9 8.61 -11.98 4.14
CA GLN A 9 9.21 -12.48 5.36
C GLN A 9 8.41 -13.61 6.01
N ASN A 10 7.07 -13.55 5.96
CA ASN A 10 6.19 -14.65 6.36
C ASN A 10 6.43 -15.92 5.54
N LYS A 11 6.94 -15.79 4.32
CA LYS A 11 7.36 -16.92 3.45
C LYS A 11 8.80 -17.38 3.71
N GLY A 12 9.48 -16.84 4.73
CA GLY A 12 10.83 -17.24 5.13
C GLY A 12 11.97 -16.51 4.40
N HIS A 13 11.67 -15.48 3.62
CA HIS A 13 12.72 -14.68 2.98
C HIS A 13 13.36 -13.71 3.97
N LYS A 14 14.67 -13.49 3.82
CA LYS A 14 15.36 -12.36 4.46
C LYS A 14 15.11 -11.11 3.64
N VAL A 15 14.45 -10.11 4.23
CA VAL A 15 13.99 -8.93 3.52
C VAL A 15 14.50 -7.66 4.21
N CYS A 16 14.94 -6.70 3.40
CA CYS A 16 15.28 -5.35 3.81
C CYS A 16 14.43 -4.35 3.02
N VAL A 17 13.92 -3.31 3.67
CA VAL A 17 13.23 -2.17 3.05
C VAL A 17 14.14 -0.96 3.11
N LEU A 18 14.40 -0.34 1.95
CA LEU A 18 15.06 0.95 1.85
C LEU A 18 13.98 2.02 1.67
N GLU A 19 13.86 2.95 2.61
CA GLU A 19 12.94 4.08 2.53
C GLU A 19 13.73 5.38 2.46
N GLY A 20 13.39 6.25 1.50
CA GLY A 20 14.11 7.49 1.27
C GLY A 20 13.87 8.56 2.34
N GLY A 21 12.79 8.43 3.12
CA GLY A 21 12.48 9.25 4.28
C GLY A 21 12.16 8.40 5.50
N GLU A 22 11.27 8.89 6.36
CA GLU A 22 10.68 8.11 7.46
C GLU A 22 9.56 7.21 6.92
N LEU A 23 9.52 5.97 7.39
CA LEU A 23 8.45 5.01 7.14
C LEU A 23 7.23 5.41 7.96
N ARG A 24 6.32 6.14 7.33
CA ARG A 24 5.08 6.61 7.96
C ARG A 24 3.92 6.60 6.99
N GLY A 25 2.71 6.48 7.54
CA GLY A 25 1.50 6.69 6.76
C GLY A 25 1.23 8.18 6.54
N ARG A 26 0.29 8.47 5.64
CA ARG A 26 -0.24 9.83 5.43
C ARG A 26 -1.42 10.06 6.37
N GLU A 27 -1.72 11.34 6.65
CA GLU A 27 -2.90 11.73 7.45
C GLU A 27 -4.23 11.43 6.72
N GLN A 28 -4.23 11.52 5.39
CA GLN A 28 -5.42 11.27 4.59
C GLN A 28 -5.75 9.77 4.51
N GLU A 29 -6.98 9.39 4.82
CA GLU A 29 -7.47 8.00 4.70
C GLU A 29 -7.17 7.35 3.35
N TRP A 30 -6.97 6.04 3.35
CA TRP A 30 -7.01 5.22 2.14
C TRP A 30 -8.39 4.65 1.95
N ASN A 31 -8.86 4.61 0.70
CA ASN A 31 -10.05 3.85 0.35
C ASN A 31 -9.66 2.45 -0.09
N ILE A 32 -10.32 1.45 0.48
CA ILE A 32 -10.08 0.03 0.23
C ILE A 32 -11.39 -0.75 0.44
N SER A 33 -11.51 -1.93 -0.15
CA SER A 33 -12.60 -2.87 0.12
C SER A 33 -12.29 -3.79 1.29
N MET A 34 -13.32 -4.27 1.99
CA MET A 34 -13.15 -5.25 3.08
C MET A 34 -12.44 -6.53 2.60
N ASN A 35 -12.82 -7.04 1.42
CA ASN A 35 -12.17 -8.23 0.85
C ASN A 35 -10.66 -8.06 0.69
N GLU A 36 -10.17 -6.86 0.33
CA GLU A 36 -8.73 -6.61 0.20
C GLU A 36 -8.03 -6.58 1.57
N MET A 37 -8.72 -6.13 2.64
CA MET A 37 -8.21 -6.20 4.01
C MET A 37 -8.16 -7.65 4.52
N GLU A 38 -9.18 -8.45 4.21
CA GLU A 38 -9.24 -9.87 4.51
C GLU A 38 -8.14 -10.66 3.80
N GLU A 39 -7.88 -10.39 2.51
CA GLU A 39 -6.77 -10.98 1.77
C GLU A 39 -5.41 -10.69 2.44
N LEU A 40 -5.20 -9.47 2.95
CA LEU A 40 -3.99 -9.13 3.69
C LEU A 40 -3.90 -9.85 5.05
N MET A 41 -5.04 -10.14 5.68
CA MET A 41 -5.10 -10.96 6.89
C MET A 41 -4.78 -12.43 6.60
N GLU A 42 -5.31 -13.00 5.51
CA GLU A 42 -5.00 -14.37 5.06
C GLU A 42 -3.51 -14.55 4.74
N LEU A 43 -2.85 -13.51 4.20
CA LEU A 43 -1.40 -13.48 3.97
C LEU A 43 -0.58 -13.29 5.26
N GLY A 44 -1.22 -13.15 6.42
CA GLY A 44 -0.59 -12.88 7.71
C GLY A 44 0.07 -11.50 7.80
N VAL A 45 -0.28 -10.58 6.89
CA VAL A 45 0.23 -9.21 6.89
C VAL A 45 -0.53 -8.37 7.91
N LEU A 46 -1.84 -8.55 7.97
CA LEU A 46 -2.73 -7.95 8.96
C LEU A 46 -3.28 -9.00 9.92
N THR A 47 -3.80 -8.52 11.03
CA THR A 47 -4.61 -9.25 12.01
C THR A 47 -6.01 -8.66 12.06
N GLN A 48 -6.97 -9.38 12.64
CA GLN A 48 -8.31 -8.81 12.86
C GLN A 48 -8.24 -7.48 13.63
N GLN A 49 -7.39 -7.41 14.66
CA GLN A 49 -7.17 -6.17 15.42
C GLN A 49 -6.67 -5.03 14.53
N ASP A 50 -5.83 -5.31 13.53
CA ASP A 50 -5.36 -4.27 12.63
C ASP A 50 -6.50 -3.70 11.78
N ILE A 51 -7.44 -4.55 11.35
CA ILE A 51 -8.63 -4.14 10.59
C ILE A 51 -9.52 -3.27 11.49
N ASP A 52 -9.83 -3.76 12.70
CA ASP A 52 -10.73 -3.09 13.64
C ASP A 52 -10.23 -1.69 14.04
N GLU A 53 -8.92 -1.53 14.21
CA GLU A 53 -8.29 -0.25 14.57
C GLU A 53 -8.05 0.68 13.36
N ALA A 54 -7.84 0.11 12.17
CA ALA A 54 -7.56 0.91 10.99
C ALA A 54 -8.82 1.46 10.33
N VAL A 55 -9.95 0.77 10.37
CA VAL A 55 -11.19 1.23 9.73
C VAL A 55 -11.75 2.43 10.47
N THR A 56 -11.81 3.57 9.78
CA THR A 56 -12.30 4.84 10.32
C THR A 56 -13.66 5.23 9.74
N THR A 57 -13.95 4.80 8.51
CA THR A 57 -15.18 5.13 7.79
C THR A 57 -15.69 3.90 7.04
N GLU A 58 -17.01 3.69 7.04
CA GLU A 58 -17.66 2.66 6.22
C GLU A 58 -18.88 3.25 5.50
N PHE A 59 -19.06 2.87 4.24
CA PHE A 59 -20.23 3.26 3.45
C PHE A 59 -20.65 2.12 2.51
N PRO A 60 -21.88 2.11 1.97
CA PRO A 60 -22.42 0.95 1.24
C PRO A 60 -21.77 0.71 -0.14
N GLY A 61 -21.03 1.69 -0.67
CA GLY A 61 -20.35 1.60 -1.96
C GLY A 61 -20.31 2.93 -2.71
N CYS A 62 -19.51 2.95 -3.77
CA CYS A 62 -19.35 4.12 -4.64
C CYS A 62 -20.39 4.15 -5.77
N ARG A 63 -20.58 5.34 -6.34
CA ARG A 63 -21.10 5.50 -7.71
C ARG A 63 -19.94 5.88 -8.61
N SER A 64 -19.71 5.08 -9.65
CA SER A 64 -18.64 5.30 -10.61
C SER A 64 -19.23 5.73 -11.95
N GLY A 65 -18.82 6.90 -12.44
CA GLY A 65 -19.21 7.42 -13.75
C GLY A 65 -18.15 7.14 -14.81
N PHE A 66 -18.55 6.64 -15.97
CA PHE A 66 -17.67 6.32 -17.09
C PHE A 66 -18.05 7.14 -18.33
N LYS A 67 -17.10 7.90 -18.88
CA LYS A 67 -17.27 8.57 -20.19
C LYS A 67 -17.18 7.52 -21.30
N ASN A 68 -18.10 7.58 -22.26
CA ASN A 68 -18.01 6.84 -23.52
C ASN A 68 -17.60 7.74 -24.71
N LYS A 69 -17.51 9.05 -24.50
CA LYS A 69 -17.03 10.07 -25.43
C LYS A 69 -16.59 11.31 -24.67
N GLU A 70 -15.81 12.17 -25.32
CA GLU A 70 -15.44 13.46 -24.75
C GLU A 70 -16.65 14.35 -24.50
N ALA A 71 -16.60 15.09 -23.40
CA ALA A 71 -17.70 15.89 -22.86
C ALA A 71 -17.44 17.38 -23.07
N PRO A 72 -18.48 18.21 -23.30
CA PRO A 72 -18.41 19.63 -22.98
C PRO A 72 -18.03 19.83 -21.50
N THR A 73 -17.34 20.93 -21.17
CA THR A 73 -16.99 21.28 -19.77
C THR A 73 -18.17 21.86 -18.99
N THR A 74 -19.31 22.08 -19.65
CA THR A 74 -20.55 22.59 -19.09
C THR A 74 -21.56 21.47 -18.90
N GLY A 75 -22.16 21.38 -17.72
CA GLY A 75 -23.18 20.39 -17.37
C GLY A 75 -22.63 19.01 -16.98
N GLY A 76 -23.47 18.21 -16.33
CA GLY A 76 -23.15 16.84 -15.89
C GLY A 76 -23.21 15.79 -16.99
N TYR A 77 -22.81 14.55 -16.69
CA TYR A 77 -22.86 13.41 -17.61
C TYR A 77 -24.26 13.17 -18.19
N PHE A 78 -25.27 13.11 -17.31
CA PHE A 78 -26.67 12.90 -17.70
C PHE A 78 -27.22 14.03 -18.57
N GLU A 79 -26.88 15.27 -18.24
CA GLU A 79 -27.32 16.47 -18.97
C GLU A 79 -26.75 16.51 -20.39
N ASN A 80 -25.51 16.05 -20.55
CA ASN A 80 -24.85 15.97 -21.85
C ASN A 80 -25.21 14.69 -22.63
N GLY A 81 -26.00 13.78 -22.06
CA GLY A 81 -26.35 12.49 -22.69
C GLY A 81 -25.12 11.65 -23.01
N ILE A 82 -24.12 11.67 -22.13
CA ILE A 82 -22.83 11.00 -22.31
C ILE A 82 -22.52 10.11 -21.11
N GLY A 83 -21.86 8.99 -21.38
CA GLY A 83 -21.44 8.06 -20.34
C GLY A 83 -22.58 7.30 -19.67
N TYR A 84 -22.22 6.60 -18.60
CA TYR A 84 -23.13 5.87 -17.73
C TYR A 84 -22.57 5.82 -16.31
N GLU A 85 -23.44 5.58 -15.33
CA GLU A 85 -23.04 5.35 -13.94
C GLU A 85 -23.29 3.89 -13.55
N VAL A 86 -22.43 3.37 -12.68
CA VAL A 86 -22.59 2.06 -12.06
C VAL A 86 -22.45 2.22 -10.56
N VAL A 87 -23.36 1.61 -9.80
CA VAL A 87 -23.19 1.43 -8.36
C VAL A 87 -22.23 0.29 -8.15
N THR A 88 -21.18 0.52 -7.37
CA THR A 88 -20.15 -0.48 -7.05
C THR A 88 -20.28 -0.82 -5.56
N PRO A 89 -21.18 -1.75 -5.20
CA PRO A 89 -21.40 -2.11 -3.80
C PRO A 89 -20.10 -2.71 -3.23
N ASN A 90 -19.74 -2.29 -2.02
CA ASN A 90 -18.56 -2.79 -1.29
C ASN A 90 -17.20 -2.60 -2.01
N VAL A 91 -17.14 -1.72 -3.02
CA VAL A 91 -15.88 -1.37 -3.71
C VAL A 91 -15.35 -0.05 -3.17
N LEU A 92 -14.10 -0.05 -2.67
CA LEU A 92 -13.43 1.11 -2.07
C LEU A 92 -14.28 1.77 -0.97
N ASN A 93 -15.04 0.96 -0.25
CA ASN A 93 -16.14 1.40 0.60
C ASN A 93 -15.73 1.59 2.07
N LEU A 94 -14.46 1.35 2.38
CA LEU A 94 -13.86 1.60 3.67
C LEU A 94 -12.91 2.80 3.55
N GLY A 95 -12.90 3.67 4.55
CA GLY A 95 -11.78 4.55 4.86
C GLY A 95 -10.92 3.87 5.92
N VAL A 96 -9.61 3.78 5.68
CA VAL A 96 -8.65 3.20 6.64
C VAL A 96 -7.51 4.17 6.94
N SER A 97 -7.00 4.12 8.18
CA SER A 97 -5.86 4.89 8.67
C SER A 97 -4.53 4.33 8.14
N PRO A 98 -3.86 5.04 7.20
CA PRO A 98 -2.58 4.58 6.67
C PRO A 98 -1.47 4.64 7.72
N ASP A 99 -1.52 5.63 8.60
CA ASP A 99 -0.53 5.81 9.67
C ASP A 99 -0.52 4.60 10.61
N TYR A 100 -1.70 4.19 11.08
CA TYR A 100 -1.85 3.00 11.91
C TYR A 100 -1.34 1.75 11.18
N LEU A 101 -1.79 1.52 9.94
CA LEU A 101 -1.45 0.31 9.20
C LEU A 101 0.04 0.22 8.89
N ILE A 102 0.66 1.30 8.40
CA ILE A 102 2.10 1.32 8.09
C ILE A 102 2.93 1.07 9.36
N ARG A 103 2.56 1.70 10.48
CA ARG A 103 3.24 1.51 11.77
C ARG A 103 3.09 0.07 12.26
N SER A 104 1.87 -0.47 12.34
CA SER A 104 1.63 -1.83 12.83
C SER A 104 2.35 -2.89 11.98
N VAL A 105 2.24 -2.80 10.66
CA VAL A 105 2.91 -3.71 9.72
C VAL A 105 4.43 -3.57 9.81
N GLY A 106 4.95 -2.35 9.94
CA GLY A 106 6.38 -2.07 10.09
C GLY A 106 6.97 -2.61 11.39
N GLU A 107 6.26 -2.46 12.52
CA GLU A 107 6.64 -3.04 13.80
C GLU A 107 6.67 -4.57 13.73
N ARG A 108 5.65 -5.18 13.09
CA ARG A 108 5.56 -6.64 12.93
C ARG A 108 6.69 -7.18 12.04
N PHE A 109 6.97 -6.51 10.93
CA PHE A 109 8.09 -6.82 10.04
C PHE A 109 9.43 -6.84 10.80
N GLN A 110 9.71 -5.79 11.57
CA GLN A 110 10.95 -5.71 12.36
C GLN A 110 11.02 -6.77 13.47
N LYS A 111 9.90 -7.08 14.13
CA LYS A 111 9.83 -8.17 15.13
C LYS A 111 10.18 -9.54 14.55
N LEU A 112 9.91 -9.77 13.26
CA LEU A 112 10.28 -11.00 12.55
C LEU A 112 11.72 -10.98 12.01
N GLY A 113 12.50 -9.95 12.34
CA GLY A 113 13.90 -9.78 11.92
C GLY A 113 14.06 -9.04 10.60
N GLY A 114 13.00 -8.41 10.08
CA GLY A 114 13.06 -7.56 8.90
C GLY A 114 13.85 -6.28 9.18
N ILE A 115 14.59 -5.79 8.19
CA ILE A 115 15.41 -4.58 8.33
C ILE A 115 14.72 -3.43 7.59
N VAL A 116 14.53 -2.30 8.26
CA VAL A 116 14.08 -1.05 7.63
C VAL A 116 15.21 -0.04 7.73
N LEU A 117 15.67 0.47 6.59
CA LEU A 117 16.63 1.55 6.49
C LEU A 117 15.88 2.81 6.06
N GLU A 118 15.50 3.64 7.03
CA GLU A 118 14.90 4.95 6.80
C GLU A 118 15.96 5.97 6.39
N ASN A 119 15.51 7.08 5.79
CA ASN A 119 16.36 8.16 5.29
C ASN A 119 17.49 7.66 4.36
N THR A 120 17.26 6.52 3.70
CA THR A 120 18.22 5.80 2.87
C THR A 120 17.71 5.77 1.44
N ARG A 121 18.04 6.82 0.68
CA ARG A 121 17.65 6.93 -0.72
C ARG A 121 18.53 6.03 -1.60
N LEU A 122 17.90 5.13 -2.33
CA LEU A 122 18.55 4.33 -3.36
C LEU A 122 19.11 5.23 -4.48
N LYS A 123 20.40 5.12 -4.77
CA LYS A 123 21.09 5.89 -5.81
C LYS A 123 21.24 5.13 -7.12
N GLY A 124 21.34 3.81 -7.06
CA GLY A 124 21.52 2.97 -8.24
C GLY A 124 21.35 1.48 -7.95
N VAL A 125 21.10 0.72 -9.01
CA VAL A 125 21.00 -0.75 -8.99
C VAL A 125 21.82 -1.30 -10.14
N VAL A 126 22.67 -2.27 -9.87
CA VAL A 126 23.37 -3.06 -10.88
C VAL A 126 22.90 -4.50 -10.78
N VAL A 127 22.42 -5.07 -11.88
CA VAL A 127 21.92 -6.44 -11.95
C VAL A 127 22.88 -7.29 -12.76
N SER A 128 23.25 -8.45 -12.23
CA SER A 128 24.04 -9.49 -12.87
C SER A 128 23.23 -10.76 -12.97
N GLU A 129 23.11 -11.30 -14.17
CA GLU A 129 22.43 -12.57 -14.45
C GLU A 129 23.09 -13.77 -13.75
N ARG A 130 24.33 -13.63 -13.28
CA ARG A 130 25.10 -14.72 -12.66
C ARG A 130 25.23 -14.62 -11.14
N VAL A 131 25.12 -13.42 -10.58
CA VAL A 131 25.49 -13.16 -9.17
C VAL A 131 24.32 -12.57 -8.37
N GLY A 132 23.41 -11.83 -9.00
CA GLY A 132 22.31 -11.13 -8.33
C GLY A 132 22.37 -9.62 -8.54
N ALA A 133 21.79 -8.86 -7.62
CA ALA A 133 21.74 -7.40 -7.68
C ALA A 133 22.60 -6.75 -6.59
N ALA A 134 23.26 -5.65 -6.93
CA ALA A 134 23.94 -4.76 -5.99
C ALA A 134 23.22 -3.41 -5.96
N LEU A 135 23.06 -2.85 -4.76
CA LEU A 135 22.37 -1.58 -4.52
C LEU A 135 23.39 -0.54 -4.08
N ASP A 136 23.40 0.63 -4.74
CA ASP A 136 24.10 1.82 -4.26
C ASP A 136 23.17 2.60 -3.32
N ILE A 137 23.49 2.60 -2.04
CA ILE A 137 22.77 3.31 -0.98
C ILE A 137 23.55 4.54 -0.47
N GLY A 138 24.65 4.94 -1.13
CA GLY A 138 25.51 6.05 -0.73
C GLY A 138 26.53 5.74 0.37
N GLU A 139 27.13 6.78 0.96
CA GLU A 139 28.26 6.67 1.91
C GLU A 139 27.88 6.28 3.35
N ALA A 140 26.64 5.82 3.59
CA ALA A 140 26.19 5.42 4.92
C ALA A 140 25.36 4.13 4.89
N ALA A 141 26.02 3.00 5.13
CA ALA A 141 25.70 2.01 6.15
C ALA A 141 26.74 0.88 6.07
N LYS A 142 27.15 0.31 7.22
CA LYS A 142 27.95 -0.92 7.25
C LYS A 142 27.25 -2.00 6.39
N PRO A 143 28.00 -2.93 5.76
CA PRO A 143 27.40 -4.04 5.01
C PRO A 143 26.35 -4.74 5.87
N ILE A 144 25.17 -4.99 5.30
CA ILE A 144 24.15 -5.84 5.92
C ILE A 144 24.70 -7.28 5.84
N THR A 145 25.22 -7.80 6.96
CA THR A 145 25.69 -9.19 7.10
C THR A 145 24.61 -10.08 7.67
#